data_AF-A0A0S8IFQ0-F1
#
_entry.id   AF-A0A0S8IFQ0-F1
#
_cell.length_a   1.000
_cell.length_b   1.000
_cell.length_c   1.000
_cell.angle_alpha   90.00
_cell.angle_beta   90.00
_cell.angle_gamma   90.00
#
_symmetry.space_group_name_H-M   'P 1'
#
loop_
_entity.id
_entity.type
_entity.pdbx_description
1 polymer ?
#
loop_
_entity_poly.entity_id
_entity_poly.type
_entity_poly.pdbx_seq_one_letter_code
_entity_poly.pdbx_strand_id
1 'polypeptide(L)'
;MVSKDYTPFSPGSPIHPEFFVGRIEQIEQVMQFIKEANSGKQANVFLTGDRGIGKSSFASLLHHLALSKENMLGIHAFLGSVTSLEEMIRHIFDQILKETKDLSWFKNISSFFGKYIEEIGLFGVSVSFAPPKKELEGLVRNFPEALKNFIDKIKLDKKGLFLALDDINGLADKEDFANWYKSFVDETATRYKDFPVFIMLIGLPEKRKILSTLQPSLMRIFRPIEIEKLKDEEVEQFLLNAFKEVDVKVEKEALEIMVRFSGGLPILMHEIGDAAFRYDSNGIIDKNDAYAGIYRAAKIIGAKYLNPKVYYAIQSKRYRTILRVMGQSSISRYFNKAEFEKKLSDKEKKVFPYFLKKLRDLDIIEQDLERGRGAYRFVNEIYPIYIWIESERFKDKLANKHII
;
A
#
# COMPACT_ATOMS: atom_id res chain seq x y z
N MET A 1 25.69 -18.49 -16.36
CA MET A 1 25.31 -17.81 -15.11
C MET A 1 24.31 -16.73 -15.48
N VAL A 2 23.14 -16.73 -14.85
CA VAL A 2 22.12 -15.68 -15.03
C VAL A 2 22.66 -14.38 -14.42
N SER A 3 22.59 -13.26 -15.15
CA SER A 3 22.99 -11.96 -14.60
C SER A 3 22.08 -11.60 -13.42
N LYS A 4 22.67 -11.09 -12.33
CA LYS A 4 21.96 -10.62 -11.14
C LYS A 4 21.83 -9.09 -11.09
N ASP A 5 22.15 -8.41 -12.20
CA ASP A 5 22.08 -6.95 -12.32
C ASP A 5 20.62 -6.46 -12.46
N TYR A 6 19.74 -7.33 -12.97
CA TYR A 6 18.31 -7.10 -13.09
C TYR A 6 17.54 -8.12 -12.24
N THR A 7 16.57 -7.65 -11.45
CA THR A 7 15.69 -8.49 -10.62
C THR A 7 14.25 -8.35 -11.11
N PRO A 8 13.49 -9.46 -11.25
CA PRO A 8 12.08 -9.43 -11.64
C PRO A 8 11.15 -9.03 -10.47
N PHE A 9 11.72 -8.69 -9.31
CA PHE A 9 10.99 -8.32 -8.10
C PHE A 9 11.16 -6.84 -7.78
N SER A 10 10.11 -6.21 -7.23
CA SER A 10 10.08 -4.77 -6.91
C SER A 10 9.90 -4.52 -5.40
N PRO A 11 10.87 -4.89 -4.54
CA PRO A 11 10.73 -4.70 -3.09
C PRO A 11 10.61 -3.22 -2.72
N GLY A 12 9.47 -2.83 -2.16
CA GLY A 12 9.23 -1.47 -1.66
C GLY A 12 8.85 -0.44 -2.73
N SER A 13 8.54 -0.87 -3.96
CA SER A 13 8.02 0.01 -5.02
C SER A 13 6.74 -0.56 -5.62
N PRO A 14 5.84 0.29 -6.15
CA PRO A 14 4.70 -0.19 -6.93
C PRO A 14 5.18 -1.06 -8.10
N ILE A 15 4.42 -2.10 -8.42
CA ILE A 15 4.74 -2.99 -9.55
C ILE A 15 4.23 -2.41 -10.86
N HIS A 16 4.92 -2.70 -11.94
CA HIS A 16 4.43 -2.37 -13.28
C HIS A 16 3.11 -3.12 -13.53
N PRO A 17 2.11 -2.50 -14.19
CA PRO A 17 0.82 -3.12 -14.47
C PRO A 17 0.90 -4.50 -15.14
N GLU A 18 1.93 -4.74 -15.95
CA GLU A 18 2.12 -6.00 -16.69
C GLU A 18 2.51 -7.19 -15.79
N PHE A 19 3.11 -6.93 -14.62
CA PHE A 19 3.49 -7.96 -13.64
C PHE A 19 2.47 -8.11 -12.51
N PHE A 20 1.32 -7.44 -12.62
CA PHE A 20 0.25 -7.51 -11.63
C PHE A 20 -0.45 -8.86 -11.69
N VAL A 21 -0.58 -9.52 -10.54
CA VAL A 21 -1.25 -10.81 -10.42
C VAL A 21 -2.46 -10.75 -9.48
N GLY A 22 -3.44 -11.60 -9.77
CA GLY A 22 -4.59 -11.81 -8.92
C GLY A 22 -5.57 -10.65 -8.87
N ARG A 23 -6.51 -10.72 -7.93
CA ARG A 23 -7.53 -9.68 -7.65
C ARG A 23 -8.41 -9.32 -8.86
N ILE A 24 -8.64 -10.33 -9.72
CA ILE A 24 -9.37 -10.17 -10.99
C ILE A 24 -10.78 -9.64 -10.71
N GLU A 25 -11.46 -10.19 -9.70
CA GLU A 25 -12.81 -9.75 -9.30
C GLU A 25 -12.86 -8.26 -8.95
N GLN A 26 -11.91 -7.77 -8.14
CA GLN A 26 -11.82 -6.36 -7.78
C GLN A 26 -11.48 -5.48 -8.99
N ILE A 27 -10.58 -5.94 -9.88
CA ILE A 27 -10.24 -5.22 -11.11
C ILE A 27 -11.49 -5.08 -11.98
N GLU A 28 -12.21 -6.17 -12.24
CA GLU A 28 -13.41 -6.18 -13.06
C GLU A 28 -14.49 -5.27 -12.48
N GLN A 29 -14.70 -5.34 -11.17
CA GLN A 29 -15.65 -4.47 -10.46
C GLN A 29 -15.31 -3.00 -10.63
N VAL A 30 -14.04 -2.60 -10.44
CA VAL A 30 -13.64 -1.20 -10.63
C VAL A 30 -13.73 -0.78 -12.09
N MET A 31 -13.39 -1.65 -13.04
CA MET A 31 -13.54 -1.36 -14.46
C MET A 31 -14.99 -1.10 -14.86
N GLN A 32 -15.97 -1.76 -14.22
CA GLN A 32 -17.39 -1.42 -14.42
C GLN A 32 -17.68 0.02 -13.97
N PHE A 33 -17.15 0.44 -12.82
CA PHE A 33 -17.34 1.80 -12.32
C PHE A 33 -16.63 2.87 -13.16
N ILE A 34 -15.47 2.53 -13.73
CA ILE A 34 -14.76 3.38 -14.70
C ILE A 34 -15.60 3.55 -15.97
N LYS A 35 -16.20 2.47 -16.50
CA LYS A 35 -17.10 2.53 -17.64
C LYS A 35 -18.36 3.34 -17.35
N GLU A 36 -18.93 3.20 -16.16
CA GLU A 36 -20.03 4.06 -15.70
C GLU A 36 -19.62 5.54 -15.68
N ALA A 37 -18.41 5.86 -15.20
CA ALA A 37 -17.88 7.22 -15.24
C ALA A 37 -17.82 7.78 -16.66
N ASN A 38 -17.29 7.00 -17.59
CA ASN A 38 -17.25 7.35 -19.01
C ASN A 38 -18.64 7.57 -19.66
N SER A 39 -19.73 7.09 -19.05
CA SER A 39 -21.09 7.37 -19.54
C SER A 39 -21.63 8.74 -19.11
N GLY A 40 -20.82 9.54 -18.41
CA GLY A 40 -21.14 10.92 -18.04
C GLY A 40 -21.59 11.10 -16.58
N LYS A 41 -21.57 10.04 -15.76
CA LYS A 41 -21.94 10.14 -14.33
C LYS A 41 -20.71 9.94 -13.46
N GLN A 42 -20.44 10.85 -12.54
CA GLN A 42 -19.32 10.68 -11.61
C GLN A 42 -19.41 9.34 -10.86
N ALA A 43 -18.29 8.62 -10.77
CA ALA A 43 -18.15 7.42 -9.94
C ALA A 43 -17.13 7.66 -8.83
N ASN A 44 -17.48 7.27 -7.60
CA ASN A 44 -16.64 7.46 -6.41
C ASN A 44 -16.33 6.09 -5.77
N VAL A 45 -15.06 5.72 -5.76
CA VAL A 45 -14.56 4.46 -5.17
C VAL A 45 -13.68 4.77 -3.97
N PHE A 46 -13.79 3.93 -2.93
CA PHE A 46 -12.85 3.93 -1.82
C PHE A 46 -12.06 2.62 -1.82
N LEU A 47 -10.80 2.68 -2.22
CA LEU A 47 -9.87 1.57 -2.19
C LEU A 47 -9.27 1.44 -0.79
N THR A 48 -9.51 0.32 -0.13
CA THR A 48 -9.06 0.05 1.25
C THR A 48 -8.36 -1.29 1.36
N GLY A 49 -7.55 -1.45 2.40
CA GLY A 49 -6.82 -2.67 2.70
C GLY A 49 -5.58 -2.39 3.53
N ASP A 50 -4.97 -3.44 4.04
CA ASP A 50 -3.84 -3.33 4.98
C ASP A 50 -2.59 -2.67 4.38
N ARG A 51 -1.68 -2.24 5.25
CA ARG A 51 -0.38 -1.70 4.82
C ARG A 51 0.44 -2.79 4.12
N GLY A 52 1.08 -2.44 3.00
CA GLY A 52 1.89 -3.38 2.22
C GLY A 52 1.09 -4.37 1.37
N ILE A 53 -0.25 -4.25 1.34
CA ILE A 53 -1.13 -5.09 0.51
C ILE A 53 -1.08 -4.72 -0.99
N GLY A 54 -0.37 -3.66 -1.39
CA GLY A 54 -0.26 -3.26 -2.80
C GLY A 54 -1.41 -2.41 -3.34
N LYS A 55 -2.04 -1.56 -2.51
CA LYS A 55 -3.08 -0.60 -2.95
C LYS A 55 -2.59 0.33 -4.05
N SER A 56 -1.43 0.96 -3.89
CA SER A 56 -0.87 1.88 -4.89
C SER A 56 -0.54 1.18 -6.21
N SER A 57 -0.05 -0.07 -6.16
CA SER A 57 0.14 -0.89 -7.36
C SER A 57 -1.19 -1.21 -8.05
N PHE A 58 -2.23 -1.54 -7.30
CA PHE A 58 -3.57 -1.79 -7.83
C PHE A 58 -4.15 -0.52 -8.48
N ALA A 59 -3.98 0.64 -7.85
CA ALA A 59 -4.39 1.92 -8.42
C ALA A 59 -3.62 2.27 -9.69
N SER A 60 -2.32 1.98 -9.74
CA SER A 60 -1.48 2.17 -10.94
C SER A 60 -1.91 1.26 -12.10
N LEU A 61 -2.23 -0.02 -11.82
CA LEU A 61 -2.82 -0.91 -12.81
C LEU A 61 -4.14 -0.34 -13.35
N LEU A 62 -5.05 0.10 -12.47
CA LEU A 62 -6.34 0.65 -12.89
C LEU A 62 -6.19 1.95 -13.67
N HIS A 63 -5.24 2.81 -13.30
CA HIS A 63 -4.85 3.99 -14.06
C HIS A 63 -4.45 3.58 -15.48
N HIS A 64 -3.50 2.64 -15.62
CA HIS A 64 -3.07 2.13 -16.92
C HIS A 64 -4.23 1.56 -17.75
N LEU A 65 -5.14 0.79 -17.12
CA LEU A 65 -6.32 0.24 -17.79
C LEU A 65 -7.31 1.34 -18.22
N ALA A 66 -7.51 2.38 -17.41
CA ALA A 66 -8.37 3.51 -17.75
C ALA A 66 -7.82 4.31 -18.95
N LEU A 67 -6.50 4.48 -19.03
CA LEU A 67 -5.85 5.11 -20.18
C LEU A 67 -5.99 4.26 -21.45
N SER A 68 -5.58 2.99 -21.36
CA SER A 68 -5.41 2.12 -22.53
C SER A 68 -6.72 1.53 -23.06
N LYS A 69 -7.67 1.18 -22.19
CA LYS A 69 -8.94 0.52 -22.58
C LYS A 69 -10.11 1.48 -22.66
N GLU A 70 -10.09 2.55 -21.86
CA GLU A 70 -11.23 3.45 -21.68
C GLU A 70 -10.97 4.88 -22.21
N ASN A 71 -9.79 5.14 -22.78
CA ASN A 71 -9.33 6.43 -23.31
C ASN A 71 -9.61 7.61 -22.35
N MET A 72 -9.36 7.41 -21.06
CA MET A 72 -9.42 8.47 -20.07
C MET A 72 -8.07 9.18 -19.95
N LEU A 73 -8.09 10.43 -19.49
CA LEU A 73 -6.89 11.02 -18.88
C LEU A 73 -6.79 10.50 -17.46
N GLY A 74 -5.67 9.89 -17.08
CA GLY A 74 -5.49 9.38 -15.72
C GLY A 74 -4.50 10.21 -14.94
N ILE A 75 -4.90 10.56 -13.73
CA ILE A 75 -4.13 11.34 -12.78
C ILE A 75 -3.97 10.51 -11.51
N HIS A 76 -2.74 10.31 -11.07
CA HIS A 76 -2.43 9.64 -9.81
C HIS A 76 -1.73 10.63 -8.89
N ALA A 77 -2.47 11.20 -7.93
CA ALA A 77 -1.95 12.15 -6.98
C ALA A 77 -1.54 11.44 -5.68
N PHE A 78 -0.26 11.51 -5.34
CA PHE A 78 0.26 11.00 -4.06
C PHE A 78 0.13 12.09 -2.97
N LEU A 79 -0.67 11.81 -1.93
CA LEU A 79 -1.07 12.77 -0.90
C LEU A 79 -0.51 12.45 0.49
N GLY A 80 0.49 11.56 0.60
CA GLY A 80 1.00 11.10 1.89
C GLY A 80 1.58 12.18 2.81
N SER A 81 1.96 13.35 2.28
CA SER A 81 2.38 14.53 3.06
C SER A 81 1.35 15.66 3.09
N VAL A 82 0.23 15.50 2.39
CA VAL A 82 -0.79 16.54 2.21
C VAL A 82 -1.75 16.51 3.39
N THR A 83 -2.00 17.69 3.95
CA THR A 83 -2.90 17.82 5.11
C THR A 83 -4.00 18.85 4.92
N SER A 84 -4.05 19.64 3.84
CA SER A 84 -5.14 20.61 3.64
C SER A 84 -5.78 20.47 2.26
N LEU A 85 -7.00 21.01 2.13
CA LEU A 85 -7.74 21.01 0.87
C LEU A 85 -7.02 21.80 -0.22
N GLU A 86 -6.42 22.93 0.15
CA GLU A 86 -5.61 23.76 -0.73
C GLU A 86 -4.46 22.95 -1.33
N GLU A 87 -3.68 22.29 -0.49
CA GLU A 87 -2.54 21.48 -0.94
C GLU A 87 -2.98 20.27 -1.77
N MET A 88 -4.09 19.62 -1.41
CA MET A 88 -4.65 18.53 -2.22
C MET A 88 -5.01 19.02 -3.62
N ILE A 89 -5.72 20.13 -3.73
CA ILE A 89 -6.17 20.67 -5.01
C ILE A 89 -4.99 21.19 -5.84
N ARG A 90 -4.02 21.84 -5.19
CA ARG A 90 -2.75 22.21 -5.83
C ARG A 90 -2.06 20.97 -6.42
N HIS A 91 -1.94 19.89 -5.64
CA HIS A 91 -1.34 18.63 -6.10
C HIS A 91 -2.10 18.01 -7.27
N ILE A 92 -3.45 17.97 -7.23
CA ILE A 92 -4.26 17.44 -8.34
C ILE A 92 -3.99 18.22 -9.63
N PHE A 93 -4.06 19.55 -9.57
CA PHE A 93 -3.85 20.40 -10.73
C PHE A 93 -2.40 20.41 -11.23
N ASP A 94 -1.43 20.34 -10.33
CA ASP A 94 -0.01 20.16 -10.66
C ASP A 94 0.24 18.84 -11.41
N GLN A 95 -0.39 17.74 -10.98
CA GLN A 95 -0.30 16.46 -11.70
C GLN A 95 -1.02 16.52 -13.05
N ILE A 96 -2.20 17.14 -13.15
CA ILE A 96 -2.86 17.37 -14.45
C ILE A 96 -1.93 18.11 -15.41
N LEU A 97 -1.29 19.18 -14.94
CA LEU A 97 -0.38 19.98 -15.75
C LEU A 97 0.82 19.14 -16.23
N LYS A 98 1.42 18.34 -15.36
CA LYS A 98 2.56 17.46 -15.69
C LYS A 98 2.20 16.36 -16.68
N GLU A 99 1.06 15.69 -16.49
CA GLU A 99 0.60 14.60 -17.36
C GLU A 99 0.17 15.10 -18.76
N THR A 100 -0.16 16.39 -18.87
CA THR A 100 -0.65 16.94 -20.13
C THR A 100 0.38 17.74 -20.92
N LYS A 101 1.52 18.11 -20.32
CA LYS A 101 2.53 19.01 -20.93
C LYS A 101 3.05 18.55 -22.30
N ASP A 102 3.20 17.24 -22.49
CA ASP A 102 3.77 16.65 -23.70
C ASP A 102 2.68 16.25 -24.72
N LEU A 103 1.41 16.54 -24.43
CA LEU A 103 0.29 16.23 -25.31
C LEU A 103 0.09 17.35 -26.35
N SER A 104 -0.27 16.97 -27.58
CA SER A 104 -0.44 17.89 -28.70
C SER A 104 -1.45 19.01 -28.42
N TRP A 105 -2.44 18.73 -27.59
CA TRP A 105 -3.51 19.64 -27.16
C TRP A 105 -3.21 20.38 -25.85
N PHE A 106 -1.98 20.32 -25.32
CA PHE A 106 -1.60 21.03 -24.10
C PHE A 106 -1.91 22.52 -24.14
N LYS A 107 -1.71 23.18 -25.29
CA LYS A 107 -2.04 24.61 -25.48
C LYS A 107 -3.51 24.93 -25.19
N ASN A 108 -4.42 23.98 -25.39
CA ASN A 108 -5.84 24.16 -25.08
C ASN A 108 -6.09 24.20 -23.56
N ILE A 109 -5.23 23.51 -22.79
CA ILE A 109 -5.28 23.42 -21.34
C ILE A 109 -4.43 24.50 -20.67
N SER A 110 -3.29 24.89 -21.23
CA SER A 110 -2.39 25.84 -20.56
C SER A 110 -3.10 27.17 -20.24
N SER A 111 -4.06 27.57 -21.08
CA SER A 111 -4.97 28.70 -20.81
C SER A 111 -5.85 28.55 -19.57
N PHE A 112 -6.20 27.32 -19.16
CA PHE A 112 -6.95 27.03 -17.93
C PHE A 112 -6.13 27.35 -16.68
N PHE A 113 -4.84 27.03 -16.71
CA PHE A 113 -3.91 27.35 -15.61
C PHE A 113 -3.38 28.79 -15.70
N GLY A 114 -3.30 29.33 -16.92
CA GLY A 114 -2.96 30.73 -17.21
C GLY A 114 -1.64 31.14 -16.59
N LYS A 115 -1.67 32.23 -15.80
CA LYS A 115 -0.50 32.81 -15.13
C LYS A 115 0.06 31.99 -13.95
N TYR A 116 -0.59 30.87 -13.60
CA TYR A 116 -0.17 30.02 -12.48
C TYR A 116 0.72 28.86 -12.91
N ILE A 117 1.07 28.78 -14.20
CA ILE A 117 2.11 27.88 -14.70
C ILE A 117 3.47 28.52 -14.44
N GLU A 118 4.33 27.79 -13.73
CA GLU A 118 5.75 28.11 -13.62
C GLU A 118 6.57 27.08 -14.40
N GLU A 119 7.47 27.55 -15.27
CA GLU A 119 8.44 26.69 -15.95
C GLU A 119 9.67 26.48 -15.05
N ILE A 120 10.08 25.23 -14.87
CA ILE A 120 11.21 24.83 -14.02
C ILE A 120 12.31 24.21 -14.90
N GLY A 121 13.55 24.64 -14.67
CA GLY A 121 14.76 24.15 -15.34
C GLY A 121 15.17 24.95 -16.59
N LEU A 122 16.36 24.63 -17.13
CA LEU A 122 16.84 25.21 -18.39
C LEU A 122 15.89 24.78 -19.53
N PHE A 123 15.37 25.73 -20.30
CA PHE A 123 14.41 25.50 -21.39
C PHE A 123 13.03 24.94 -20.97
N GLY A 124 12.61 25.12 -19.71
CA GLY A 124 11.23 24.78 -19.30
C GLY A 124 10.90 23.28 -19.33
N VAL A 125 11.90 22.43 -19.04
CA VAL A 125 11.79 20.96 -19.09
C VAL A 125 10.68 20.40 -18.19
N SER A 126 10.31 21.12 -17.13
CA SER A 126 9.15 20.80 -16.30
C SER A 126 8.28 22.01 -16.03
N VAL A 127 7.02 21.74 -15.67
CA VAL A 127 5.99 22.73 -15.36
C VAL A 127 5.44 22.44 -13.97
N SER A 128 5.08 23.50 -13.24
CA SER A 128 4.39 23.40 -11.95
C SER A 128 3.22 24.34 -11.85
N PHE A 129 2.23 23.95 -11.05
CA PHE A 129 1.07 24.78 -10.73
C PHE A 129 1.26 25.50 -9.38
N ALA A 130 1.42 26.82 -9.41
CA ALA A 130 1.79 27.65 -8.25
C ALA A 130 0.89 28.89 -8.07
N PRO A 131 -0.42 28.72 -7.84
CA PRO A 131 -1.30 29.86 -7.55
C PRO A 131 -1.01 30.45 -6.16
N PRO A 132 -1.20 31.78 -5.97
CA PRO A 132 -1.21 32.38 -4.64
C PRO A 132 -2.30 31.77 -3.74
N LYS A 133 -2.08 31.77 -2.42
CA LYS A 133 -2.99 31.16 -1.43
C LYS A 133 -4.47 31.55 -1.61
N LYS A 134 -4.76 32.84 -1.80
CA LYS A 134 -6.15 33.35 -1.96
C LYS A 134 -6.85 32.78 -3.20
N GLU A 135 -6.11 32.58 -4.28
CA GLU A 135 -6.61 31.97 -5.52
C GLU A 135 -6.88 30.48 -5.31
N LEU A 136 -5.98 29.81 -4.58
CA LEU A 136 -6.13 28.40 -4.22
C LEU A 136 -7.35 28.16 -3.31
N GLU A 137 -7.62 29.02 -2.33
CA GLU A 137 -8.84 28.99 -1.53
C GLU A 137 -10.11 29.17 -2.39
N GLY A 138 -10.05 30.04 -3.41
CA GLY A 138 -11.11 30.18 -4.40
C GLY A 138 -11.30 28.92 -5.23
N LEU A 139 -10.21 28.28 -5.63
CA LEU A 139 -10.20 27.03 -6.39
C LEU A 139 -10.75 25.86 -5.56
N VAL A 140 -10.53 25.84 -4.24
CA VAL A 140 -11.15 24.86 -3.32
C VAL A 140 -12.66 24.96 -3.36
N ARG A 141 -13.20 26.17 -3.27
CA ARG A 141 -14.65 26.41 -3.29
C ARG A 141 -15.26 26.08 -4.66
N ASN A 142 -14.56 26.42 -5.73
CA ASN A 142 -15.05 26.28 -7.11
C ASN A 142 -14.51 25.02 -7.81
N PHE A 143 -14.01 24.04 -7.05
CA PHE A 143 -13.39 22.83 -7.61
C PHE A 143 -14.29 22.06 -8.59
N PRO A 144 -15.61 21.85 -8.33
CA PRO A 144 -16.50 21.22 -9.30
C PRO A 144 -16.50 21.91 -10.67
N GLU A 145 -16.60 23.24 -10.67
CA GLU A 145 -16.64 24.05 -11.90
C GLU A 145 -15.28 24.07 -12.60
N ALA A 146 -14.19 24.21 -11.84
CA ALA A 146 -12.83 24.12 -12.36
C ALA A 146 -12.59 22.75 -13.05
N LEU A 147 -13.00 21.66 -12.41
CA LEU A 147 -12.86 20.32 -12.97
C LEU A 147 -13.77 20.11 -14.20
N LYS A 148 -15.01 20.63 -14.19
CA LYS A 148 -15.90 20.58 -15.36
C LYS A 148 -15.29 21.30 -16.56
N ASN A 149 -14.80 22.52 -16.35
CA ASN A 149 -14.17 23.34 -17.39
C ASN A 149 -12.93 22.64 -17.96
N PHE A 150 -12.16 21.96 -17.11
CA PHE A 150 -11.04 21.14 -17.56
C PHE A 150 -11.51 19.95 -18.42
N ILE A 151 -12.51 19.19 -17.97
CA ILE A 151 -13.05 18.05 -18.72
C ILE A 151 -13.57 18.48 -20.09
N ASP A 152 -14.28 19.62 -20.17
CA ASP A 152 -14.78 20.17 -21.42
C ASP A 152 -13.68 20.54 -22.42
N LYS A 153 -12.50 20.91 -21.94
CA LYS A 153 -11.33 21.21 -22.78
C LYS A 153 -10.66 19.95 -23.34
N ILE A 154 -10.76 18.81 -22.66
CA ILE A 154 -10.11 17.55 -23.07
C ILE A 154 -11.06 16.59 -23.80
N LYS A 155 -12.37 16.88 -23.83
CA LYS A 155 -13.40 15.94 -24.33
C LYS A 155 -13.26 15.50 -25.79
N LEU A 156 -12.52 16.26 -26.61
CA LEU A 156 -12.22 15.88 -28.00
C LEU A 156 -11.18 14.77 -28.08
N ASP A 157 -10.28 14.71 -27.09
CA ASP A 157 -9.13 13.80 -27.07
C ASP A 157 -9.35 12.63 -26.08
N LYS A 158 -10.10 12.87 -25.00
CA LYS A 158 -10.29 11.96 -23.86
C LYS A 158 -11.76 11.84 -23.49
N LYS A 159 -12.20 10.62 -23.17
CA LYS A 159 -13.60 10.33 -22.79
C LYS A 159 -13.98 10.80 -21.38
N GLY A 160 -12.98 10.99 -20.52
CA GLY A 160 -13.19 11.36 -19.13
C GLY A 160 -11.88 11.48 -18.36
N LEU A 161 -12.02 11.67 -17.05
CA LEU A 161 -10.91 11.81 -16.11
C LEU A 161 -10.93 10.67 -15.08
N PHE A 162 -9.85 9.92 -14.99
CA PHE A 162 -9.57 9.01 -13.90
C PHE A 162 -8.68 9.74 -12.88
N LEU A 163 -9.11 9.82 -11.62
CA LEU A 163 -8.41 10.53 -10.55
C LEU A 163 -8.21 9.60 -9.34
N ALA A 164 -6.99 9.12 -9.14
CA ALA A 164 -6.59 8.41 -7.94
C ALA A 164 -5.95 9.37 -6.93
N LEU A 165 -6.52 9.45 -5.73
CA LEU A 165 -6.02 10.22 -4.60
C LEU A 165 -5.41 9.24 -3.59
N ASP A 166 -4.10 9.05 -3.68
CA ASP A 166 -3.37 8.04 -2.92
C ASP A 166 -2.88 8.55 -1.57
N ASP A 167 -2.97 7.71 -0.55
CA ASP A 167 -2.60 8.00 0.83
C ASP A 167 -3.30 9.25 1.40
N ILE A 168 -4.65 9.21 1.49
CA ILE A 168 -5.44 10.29 2.08
C ILE A 168 -5.29 10.42 3.61
N ASN A 169 -4.31 9.76 4.23
CA ASN A 169 -4.21 9.63 5.68
C ASN A 169 -4.15 11.00 6.40
N GLY A 170 -3.50 12.00 5.80
CA GLY A 170 -3.39 13.36 6.36
C GLY A 170 -4.66 14.22 6.23
N LEU A 171 -5.62 13.77 5.41
CA LEU A 171 -6.88 14.48 5.12
C LEU A 171 -8.08 13.79 5.76
N ALA A 172 -8.09 12.46 5.81
CA ALA A 172 -9.25 11.65 6.21
C ALA A 172 -9.71 11.88 7.66
N ASP A 173 -8.84 12.42 8.51
CA ASP A 173 -9.16 12.74 9.91
C ASP A 173 -9.79 14.13 10.06
N LYS A 174 -9.96 14.88 8.98
CA LYS A 174 -10.41 16.27 9.02
C LYS A 174 -11.86 16.42 8.58
N GLU A 175 -12.63 17.14 9.39
CA GLU A 175 -14.06 17.39 9.15
C GLU A 175 -14.29 18.25 7.90
N ASP A 176 -13.43 19.23 7.66
CA ASP A 176 -13.48 20.08 6.46
C ASP A 176 -13.33 19.26 5.17
N PHE A 177 -12.43 18.27 5.13
CA PHE A 177 -12.29 17.36 4.01
C PHE A 177 -13.53 16.49 3.79
N ALA A 178 -14.07 15.92 4.86
CA ALA A 178 -15.27 15.09 4.78
C ALA A 178 -16.49 15.89 4.25
N ASN A 179 -16.68 17.10 4.77
CA ASN A 179 -17.77 17.99 4.35
C ASN A 179 -17.55 18.52 2.93
N TRP A 180 -16.33 18.94 2.59
CA TRP A 180 -15.99 19.39 1.24
C TRP A 180 -16.25 18.30 0.20
N TYR A 181 -15.82 17.06 0.46
CA TYR A 181 -16.03 15.96 -0.50
C TYR A 181 -17.51 15.69 -0.71
N LYS A 182 -18.32 15.74 0.37
CA LYS A 182 -19.77 15.59 0.28
C LYS A 182 -20.40 16.69 -0.60
N SER A 183 -20.05 17.94 -0.34
CA SER A 183 -20.54 19.08 -1.12
C SER A 183 -20.12 18.98 -2.59
N PHE A 184 -18.88 18.58 -2.86
CA PHE A 184 -18.37 18.38 -4.21
C PHE A 184 -19.18 17.33 -4.98
N VAL A 185 -19.44 16.17 -4.38
CA VAL A 185 -20.23 15.11 -5.03
C VAL A 185 -21.69 15.53 -5.25
N ASP A 186 -22.31 16.20 -4.27
CA ASP A 186 -23.68 16.70 -4.42
C ASP A 186 -23.81 17.75 -5.53
N GLU A 187 -22.89 18.71 -5.56
CA GLU A 187 -22.90 19.76 -6.57
C GLU A 187 -22.71 19.15 -7.96
N THR A 188 -21.75 18.24 -8.13
CA THR A 188 -21.53 17.61 -9.44
C THR A 188 -22.73 16.79 -9.91
N ALA A 189 -23.37 16.03 -9.02
CA ALA A 189 -24.53 15.20 -9.34
C ALA A 189 -25.81 16.00 -9.64
N THR A 190 -25.95 17.20 -9.09
CA THR A 190 -27.16 18.05 -9.26
C THR A 190 -27.01 19.11 -10.34
N ARG A 191 -25.81 19.68 -10.51
CA ARG A 191 -25.54 20.79 -11.42
C ARG A 191 -25.18 20.33 -12.83
N TYR A 192 -24.48 19.20 -12.98
CA TYR A 192 -23.95 18.75 -14.26
C TYR A 192 -24.65 17.47 -14.74
N LYS A 193 -25.22 17.52 -15.95
CA LYS A 193 -25.80 16.34 -16.62
C LYS A 193 -24.74 15.35 -17.09
N ASP A 194 -23.55 15.86 -17.40
CA ASP A 194 -22.40 15.12 -17.91
C ASP A 194 -21.14 15.54 -17.14
N PHE A 195 -20.60 14.63 -16.34
CA PHE A 195 -19.42 14.80 -15.51
C PHE A 195 -18.62 13.48 -15.47
N PRO A 196 -17.92 13.12 -16.57
CA PRO A 196 -17.26 11.82 -16.74
C PRO A 196 -15.97 11.74 -15.93
N VAL A 197 -16.10 11.69 -14.60
CA VAL A 197 -14.98 11.59 -13.66
C VAL A 197 -15.12 10.36 -12.80
N PHE A 198 -14.11 9.51 -12.86
CA PHE A 198 -13.90 8.45 -11.89
C PHE A 198 -12.93 8.96 -10.82
N ILE A 199 -13.33 8.88 -9.54
CA ILE A 199 -12.48 9.27 -8.41
C ILE A 199 -12.28 8.07 -7.50
N MET A 200 -11.03 7.76 -7.19
CA MET A 200 -10.65 6.73 -6.24
C MET A 200 -9.90 7.36 -5.07
N LEU A 201 -10.50 7.31 -3.88
CA LEU A 201 -9.80 7.57 -2.64
C LEU A 201 -9.09 6.30 -2.18
N ILE A 202 -7.80 6.40 -1.84
CA ILE A 202 -7.02 5.26 -1.36
C ILE A 202 -6.58 5.54 0.07
N GLY A 203 -6.99 4.66 0.97
CA GLY A 203 -6.74 4.83 2.39
C GLY A 203 -6.66 3.51 3.14
N LEU A 204 -6.47 3.64 4.45
CA LEU A 204 -6.50 2.50 5.36
C LEU A 204 -7.93 2.28 5.90
N PRO A 205 -8.27 1.05 6.32
CA PRO A 205 -9.61 0.74 6.85
C PRO A 205 -10.04 1.68 7.99
N GLU A 206 -9.13 2.04 8.88
CA GLU A 206 -9.39 2.98 9.99
C GLU A 206 -9.74 4.39 9.49
N LYS A 207 -9.15 4.84 8.39
CA LYS A 207 -9.43 6.15 7.80
C LYS A 207 -10.82 6.21 7.19
N ARG A 208 -11.24 5.13 6.52
CA ARG A 208 -12.61 5.00 6.04
C ARG A 208 -13.62 5.07 7.19
N LYS A 209 -13.32 4.41 8.32
CA LYS A 209 -14.16 4.45 9.52
C LYS A 209 -14.27 5.86 10.09
N ILE A 210 -13.16 6.59 10.20
CA ILE A 210 -13.14 7.98 10.67
C ILE A 210 -13.99 8.86 9.75
N LEU A 211 -13.80 8.77 8.43
CA LEU A 211 -14.63 9.51 7.46
C LEU A 211 -16.12 9.20 7.61
N SER A 212 -16.48 7.93 7.85
CA SER A 212 -17.86 7.54 8.11
C SER A 212 -18.43 8.16 9.39
N THR A 213 -17.60 8.40 10.40
CA THR A 213 -18.02 9.07 11.65
C THR A 213 -18.18 10.57 11.45
N LEU A 214 -17.24 11.20 10.75
CA LEU A 214 -17.27 12.65 10.49
C LEU A 214 -18.44 13.04 9.57
N GLN A 215 -18.68 12.26 8.52
CA GLN A 215 -19.76 12.53 7.57
C GLN A 215 -20.42 11.21 7.11
N PRO A 216 -21.46 10.72 7.82
CA PRO A 216 -22.12 9.44 7.52
C PRO A 216 -22.68 9.35 6.09
N SER A 217 -23.04 10.49 5.49
CA SER A 217 -23.58 10.51 4.14
C SER A 217 -22.57 10.13 3.05
N LEU A 218 -21.25 10.24 3.32
CA LEU A 218 -20.20 9.79 2.40
C LEU A 218 -20.23 8.28 2.14
N MET A 219 -20.74 7.48 3.09
CA MET A 219 -20.79 6.02 2.91
C MET A 219 -21.79 5.58 1.85
N ARG A 220 -22.75 6.44 1.50
CA ARG A 220 -23.68 6.22 0.38
C ARG A 220 -23.07 6.60 -0.97
N ILE A 221 -22.03 7.43 -0.95
CA ILE A 221 -21.34 7.92 -2.14
C ILE A 221 -20.24 6.95 -2.56
N PHE A 222 -19.44 6.49 -1.60
CA PHE A 222 -18.30 5.63 -1.87
C PHE A 222 -18.73 4.18 -2.10
N ARG A 223 -18.26 3.61 -3.20
CA ARG A 223 -18.27 2.16 -3.44
C ARG A 223 -16.97 1.59 -2.88
N PRO A 224 -17.01 0.81 -1.78
CA PRO A 224 -15.79 0.28 -1.19
C PRO A 224 -15.24 -0.86 -2.02
N ILE A 225 -13.92 -0.83 -2.25
CA ILE A 225 -13.16 -1.93 -2.84
C ILE A 225 -12.12 -2.32 -1.83
N GLU A 226 -12.29 -3.50 -1.25
CA GLU A 226 -11.37 -4.05 -0.28
C GLU A 226 -10.37 -4.97 -0.99
N ILE A 227 -9.09 -4.68 -0.77
CA ILE A 227 -7.99 -5.46 -1.31
C ILE A 227 -7.43 -6.33 -0.19
N GLU A 228 -7.53 -7.62 -0.40
CA GLU A 228 -7.07 -8.63 0.56
C GLU A 228 -5.70 -9.20 0.16
N LYS A 229 -5.24 -10.14 0.99
CA LYS A 229 -4.07 -10.96 0.71
C LYS A 229 -4.31 -11.78 -0.55
N LEU A 230 -3.24 -11.98 -1.30
CA LEU A 230 -3.27 -12.88 -2.45
C LEU A 230 -3.48 -14.32 -1.96
N LYS A 231 -4.22 -15.09 -2.76
CA LYS A 231 -4.35 -16.53 -2.57
C LYS A 231 -3.00 -17.21 -2.86
N ASP A 232 -2.78 -18.38 -2.27
CA ASP A 232 -1.54 -19.12 -2.45
C ASP A 232 -1.25 -19.40 -3.93
N GLU A 233 -2.29 -19.70 -4.73
CA GLU A 233 -2.18 -19.92 -6.17
C GLU A 233 -1.77 -18.64 -6.93
N GLU A 234 -2.23 -17.47 -6.48
CA GLU A 234 -1.86 -16.18 -7.09
C GLU A 234 -0.39 -15.85 -6.80
N VAL A 235 0.09 -16.17 -5.60
CA VAL A 235 1.51 -16.02 -5.23
C VAL A 235 2.38 -17.00 -6.00
N GLU A 236 1.95 -18.27 -6.10
CA GLU A 236 2.65 -19.32 -6.84
C GLU A 236 2.84 -18.91 -8.30
N GLN A 237 1.76 -18.49 -8.96
CA GLN A 237 1.79 -18.04 -10.35
C GLN A 237 2.72 -16.84 -10.56
N PHE A 238 2.72 -15.89 -9.62
CA PHE A 238 3.64 -14.76 -9.69
C PHE A 238 5.10 -15.20 -9.58
N LEU A 239 5.45 -16.01 -8.59
CA LEU A 239 6.84 -16.45 -8.39
C LEU A 239 7.35 -17.23 -9.60
N LEU A 240 6.50 -18.11 -10.16
CA LEU A 240 6.81 -18.83 -11.39
C LEU A 240 7.06 -17.90 -12.57
N ASN A 241 6.21 -16.89 -12.77
CA ASN A 241 6.38 -15.93 -13.86
C ASN A 241 7.64 -15.08 -13.67
N ALA A 242 7.86 -14.55 -12.47
CA ALA A 242 9.02 -13.72 -12.14
C ALA A 242 10.34 -14.46 -12.37
N PHE A 243 10.47 -15.71 -11.89
CA PHE A 243 11.69 -16.49 -12.14
C PHE A 243 11.86 -16.89 -13.60
N LYS A 244 10.76 -17.19 -14.31
CA LYS A 244 10.79 -17.51 -15.73
C LYS A 244 11.29 -16.34 -16.58
N GLU A 245 10.95 -15.09 -16.23
CA GLU A 245 11.42 -13.89 -16.95
C GLU A 245 12.94 -13.73 -16.95
N VAL A 246 13.62 -14.31 -15.96
CA VAL A 246 15.09 -14.30 -15.84
C VAL A 246 15.71 -15.67 -16.09
N ASP A 247 14.99 -16.56 -16.79
CA ASP A 247 15.41 -17.92 -17.14
C ASP A 247 15.86 -18.78 -15.93
N VAL A 248 15.30 -18.50 -14.75
CA VAL A 248 15.55 -19.26 -13.52
C VAL A 248 14.43 -20.26 -13.30
N LYS A 249 14.80 -21.49 -12.93
CA LYS A 249 13.85 -22.52 -12.52
C LYS A 249 13.65 -22.47 -11.01
N VAL A 250 12.48 -22.88 -10.53
CA VAL A 250 12.20 -23.03 -9.10
C VAL A 250 11.74 -24.45 -8.82
N GLU A 251 12.33 -25.08 -7.80
CA GLU A 251 11.90 -26.39 -7.34
C GLU A 251 10.57 -26.30 -6.60
N LYS A 252 9.75 -27.34 -6.70
CA LYS A 252 8.40 -27.36 -6.09
C LYS A 252 8.45 -27.11 -4.57
N GLU A 253 9.37 -27.76 -3.86
CA GLU A 253 9.50 -27.58 -2.40
C GLU A 253 9.93 -26.15 -2.04
N ALA A 254 10.85 -25.55 -2.82
CA ALA A 254 11.27 -24.16 -2.64
C ALA A 254 10.09 -23.19 -2.85
N LEU A 255 9.31 -23.40 -3.90
CA LEU A 255 8.13 -22.61 -4.22
C LEU A 255 7.08 -22.68 -3.11
N GLU A 256 6.73 -23.87 -2.64
CA GLU A 256 5.78 -24.08 -1.53
C GLU A 256 6.24 -23.36 -0.24
N ILE A 257 7.54 -23.41 0.06
CA ILE A 257 8.14 -22.69 1.19
C ILE A 257 7.97 -21.17 1.01
N MET A 258 8.33 -20.63 -0.16
CA MET A 258 8.22 -19.20 -0.44
C MET A 258 6.77 -18.70 -0.38
N VAL A 259 5.83 -19.44 -0.98
CA VAL A 259 4.38 -19.13 -0.95
C VAL A 259 3.90 -19.06 0.50
N ARG A 260 4.17 -20.10 1.28
CA ARG A 260 3.76 -20.17 2.69
C ARG A 260 4.29 -18.99 3.50
N PHE A 261 5.57 -18.67 3.39
CA PHE A 261 6.17 -17.59 4.18
C PHE A 261 5.85 -16.19 3.66
N SER A 262 5.39 -16.06 2.42
CA SER A 262 4.81 -14.81 1.93
C SER A 262 3.46 -14.50 2.59
N GLY A 263 2.71 -15.53 3.02
CA GLY A 263 1.38 -15.40 3.60
C GLY A 263 0.43 -14.53 2.79
N GLY A 264 0.54 -14.56 1.45
CA GLY A 264 -0.28 -13.76 0.53
C GLY A 264 0.02 -12.26 0.53
N LEU A 265 1.10 -11.80 1.17
CA LEU A 265 1.46 -10.38 1.25
C LEU A 265 2.41 -9.99 0.11
N PRO A 266 2.04 -9.04 -0.77
CA PRO A 266 2.89 -8.57 -1.87
C PRO A 266 4.28 -8.12 -1.43
N ILE A 267 4.38 -7.39 -0.33
CA ILE A 267 5.68 -6.95 0.19
C ILE A 267 6.60 -8.13 0.54
N LEU A 268 6.04 -9.24 1.05
CA LEU A 268 6.84 -10.41 1.44
C LEU A 268 7.22 -11.26 0.25
N MET A 269 6.30 -11.54 -0.68
CA MET A 269 6.63 -12.32 -1.88
C MET A 269 7.74 -11.65 -2.70
N HIS A 270 7.74 -10.32 -2.81
CA HIS A 270 8.84 -9.60 -3.48
C HIS A 270 10.15 -9.65 -2.71
N GLU A 271 10.14 -9.44 -1.39
CA GLU A 271 11.38 -9.46 -0.58
C GLU A 271 11.98 -10.87 -0.47
N ILE A 272 11.13 -11.91 -0.39
CA ILE A 272 11.55 -13.32 -0.39
C ILE A 272 12.08 -13.69 -1.78
N GLY A 273 11.35 -13.36 -2.84
CA GLY A 273 11.72 -13.63 -4.22
C GLY A 273 13.05 -12.99 -4.63
N ASP A 274 13.20 -11.68 -4.38
CA ASP A 274 14.44 -10.94 -4.69
C ASP A 274 15.63 -11.54 -3.93
N ALA A 275 15.46 -11.84 -2.65
CA ALA A 275 16.52 -12.40 -1.85
C ALA A 275 16.91 -13.82 -2.32
N ALA A 276 15.93 -14.70 -2.58
CA ALA A 276 16.19 -16.05 -3.10
C ALA A 276 16.90 -15.98 -4.47
N PHE A 277 16.44 -15.11 -5.36
CA PHE A 277 17.09 -14.88 -6.66
C PHE A 277 18.55 -14.45 -6.51
N ARG A 278 18.87 -13.60 -5.53
CA ARG A 278 20.25 -13.13 -5.29
C ARG A 278 21.17 -14.19 -4.68
N TYR A 279 20.62 -15.15 -3.92
CA TYR A 279 21.41 -16.24 -3.35
C TYR A 279 21.66 -17.37 -4.35
N ASP A 280 20.75 -17.58 -5.29
CA ASP A 280 20.92 -18.57 -6.35
C ASP A 280 22.20 -18.32 -7.16
N SER A 281 22.94 -19.40 -7.39
CA SER A 281 24.22 -19.42 -8.10
C SER A 281 24.23 -20.36 -9.31
N ASN A 282 23.20 -21.21 -9.48
CA ASN A 282 23.15 -22.27 -10.48
C ASN A 282 21.96 -22.13 -11.46
N GLY A 283 21.09 -21.12 -11.27
CA GLY A 283 19.90 -20.90 -12.07
C GLY A 283 18.70 -21.75 -11.65
N ILE A 284 18.74 -22.36 -10.46
CA ILE A 284 17.70 -23.21 -9.90
C ILE A 284 17.50 -22.81 -8.44
N ILE A 285 16.35 -22.19 -8.14
CA ILE A 285 15.95 -21.87 -6.77
C ILE A 285 15.59 -23.16 -6.05
N ASP A 286 16.47 -23.56 -5.15
CA ASP A 286 16.30 -24.74 -4.29
C ASP A 286 15.75 -24.36 -2.91
N LYS A 287 15.58 -25.37 -2.05
CA LYS A 287 15.14 -25.20 -0.66
C LYS A 287 16.06 -24.27 0.16
N ASN A 288 17.37 -24.32 -0.06
CA ASN A 288 18.34 -23.52 0.68
C ASN A 288 18.24 -22.05 0.27
N ASP A 289 18.10 -21.77 -1.03
CA ASP A 289 17.88 -20.42 -1.56
C ASP A 289 16.59 -19.80 -0.99
N ALA A 290 15.51 -20.59 -0.94
CA ALA A 290 14.25 -20.16 -0.35
C ALA A 290 14.42 -19.77 1.14
N TYR A 291 15.06 -20.61 1.95
CA TYR A 291 15.29 -20.27 3.37
C TYR A 291 16.25 -19.09 3.56
N ALA A 292 17.30 -18.98 2.75
CA ALA A 292 18.19 -17.84 2.77
C ALA A 292 17.44 -16.54 2.41
N GLY A 293 16.56 -16.63 1.41
CA GLY A 293 15.65 -15.56 1.02
C GLY A 293 14.71 -15.13 2.15
N ILE A 294 14.04 -16.09 2.79
CA ILE A 294 13.15 -15.84 3.94
C ILE A 294 13.91 -15.22 5.10
N TYR A 295 15.10 -15.73 5.43
CA TYR A 295 15.94 -15.18 6.50
C TYR A 295 16.32 -13.71 6.21
N ARG A 296 16.66 -13.41 4.96
CA ARG A 296 16.99 -12.04 4.53
C ARG A 296 15.78 -11.13 4.57
N ALA A 297 14.64 -11.57 4.04
CA ALA A 297 13.37 -10.84 4.06
C ALA A 297 12.92 -10.56 5.51
N ALA A 298 13.04 -11.54 6.40
CA ALA A 298 12.75 -11.38 7.83
C ALA A 298 13.59 -10.26 8.46
N LYS A 299 14.89 -10.19 8.15
CA LYS A 299 15.77 -9.11 8.63
C LYS A 299 15.35 -7.74 8.10
N ILE A 300 14.99 -7.64 6.82
CA ILE A 300 14.63 -6.37 6.19
C ILE A 300 13.29 -5.86 6.75
N ILE A 301 12.25 -6.70 6.69
CA ILE A 301 10.91 -6.33 7.14
C ILE A 301 10.85 -6.17 8.66
N GLY A 302 11.51 -7.05 9.41
CA GLY A 302 11.59 -6.91 10.86
C GLY A 302 12.28 -5.61 11.27
N ALA A 303 13.36 -5.22 10.60
CA ALA A 303 14.02 -3.93 10.84
C ALA A 303 13.13 -2.73 10.45
N LYS A 304 12.38 -2.82 9.35
CA LYS A 304 11.49 -1.74 8.87
C LYS A 304 10.24 -1.57 9.74
N TYR A 305 9.59 -2.66 10.15
CA TYR A 305 8.23 -2.63 10.72
C TYR A 305 8.14 -3.12 12.16
N LEU A 306 8.93 -4.12 12.55
CA LEU A 306 8.87 -4.67 13.91
C LEU A 306 9.76 -3.89 14.89
N ASN A 307 10.98 -3.53 14.48
CA ASN A 307 11.92 -2.78 15.31
C ASN A 307 11.36 -1.46 15.85
N PRO A 308 10.82 -0.54 15.01
CA PRO A 308 10.30 0.73 15.50
C PRO A 308 9.13 0.55 16.46
N LYS A 309 8.21 -0.37 16.13
CA LYS A 309 6.99 -0.62 16.93
C LYS A 309 7.24 -1.37 18.22
N VAL A 310 8.20 -2.30 18.23
CA VAL A 310 8.42 -3.23 19.34
C VAL A 310 9.73 -2.91 20.05
N TYR A 311 10.88 -3.09 19.39
CA TYR A 311 12.18 -3.03 20.08
C TYR A 311 12.56 -1.62 20.56
N TYR A 312 12.18 -0.57 19.81
CA TYR A 312 12.39 0.82 20.20
C TYR A 312 11.30 1.35 21.14
N ALA A 313 10.03 1.03 20.89
CA ALA A 313 8.92 1.49 21.75
C ALA A 313 8.81 0.73 23.08
N ILE A 314 9.36 -0.49 23.17
CA ILE A 314 9.36 -1.30 24.39
C ILE A 314 10.73 -1.21 25.07
N GLN A 315 10.82 -0.30 26.04
CA GLN A 315 12.00 -0.14 26.91
C GLN A 315 11.97 -1.04 28.16
N SER A 316 10.84 -1.69 28.44
CA SER A 316 10.71 -2.61 29.59
C SER A 316 11.65 -3.79 29.46
N LYS A 317 12.59 -3.93 30.41
CA LYS A 317 13.51 -5.08 30.49
C LYS A 317 12.76 -6.41 30.50
N ARG A 318 11.64 -6.49 31.23
CA ARG A 318 10.81 -7.71 31.31
C ARG A 318 10.17 -8.08 29.98
N TYR A 319 9.65 -7.10 29.24
CA TYR A 319 9.05 -7.36 27.93
C TYR A 319 10.12 -7.80 26.91
N ARG A 320 11.33 -7.23 26.98
CA ARG A 320 12.46 -7.70 26.17
C ARG A 320 12.85 -9.13 26.52
N THR A 321 12.81 -9.53 27.79
CA THR A 321 13.04 -10.94 28.15
C THR A 321 11.95 -11.85 27.60
N ILE A 322 10.67 -11.46 27.70
CA ILE A 322 9.56 -12.22 27.12
C ILE A 322 9.72 -12.39 25.59
N LEU A 323 10.09 -11.34 24.87
CA LEU A 323 10.40 -11.42 23.43
C LEU A 323 11.54 -12.39 23.13
N ARG A 324 12.57 -12.44 23.98
CA ARG A 324 13.68 -13.40 23.82
C ARG A 324 13.23 -14.83 24.04
N VAL A 325 12.45 -15.08 25.11
CA VAL A 325 11.87 -16.40 25.36
C VAL A 325 10.98 -16.82 24.19
N MET A 326 10.23 -15.87 23.61
CA MET A 326 9.41 -16.10 22.41
C MET A 326 10.24 -16.53 21.21
N GLY A 327 11.33 -15.81 20.89
CA GLY A 327 12.22 -16.16 19.79
C GLY A 327 12.95 -17.49 20.00
N GLN A 328 13.30 -17.83 21.23
CA GLN A 328 14.01 -19.08 21.56
C GLN A 328 13.10 -20.31 21.64
N SER A 329 11.80 -20.10 21.80
CA SER A 329 10.85 -21.19 22.08
C SER A 329 10.42 -21.96 20.85
N SER A 330 10.08 -21.26 19.77
CA SER A 330 9.60 -21.84 18.52
C SER A 330 9.47 -20.76 17.45
N ILE A 331 9.94 -21.05 16.24
CA ILE A 331 9.67 -20.24 15.05
C ILE A 331 8.31 -20.68 14.49
N SER A 332 7.24 -20.28 15.16
CA SER A 332 5.86 -20.59 14.79
C SER A 332 5.03 -19.32 14.69
N ARG A 333 4.19 -19.24 13.66
CA ARG A 333 3.17 -18.19 13.53
C ARG A 333 2.13 -18.26 14.65
N TYR A 334 1.88 -19.43 15.20
CA TYR A 334 0.84 -19.67 16.20
C TYR A 334 1.44 -20.03 17.55
N PHE A 335 0.80 -19.55 18.63
CA PHE A 335 1.13 -19.96 20.00
C PHE A 335 -0.09 -19.88 20.91
N ASN A 336 -0.12 -20.71 21.96
CA ASN A 336 -1.12 -20.64 23.00
C ASN A 336 -0.60 -19.90 24.24
N LYS A 337 -1.42 -19.02 24.82
CA LYS A 337 -1.09 -18.24 26.01
C LYS A 337 -0.68 -19.11 27.19
N ALA A 338 -1.47 -20.12 27.54
CA ALA A 338 -1.24 -20.93 28.74
C ALA A 338 0.01 -21.81 28.58
N GLU A 339 0.27 -22.32 27.37
CA GLU A 339 1.49 -23.08 27.08
C GLU A 339 2.73 -22.19 27.12
N PHE A 340 2.64 -20.99 26.59
CA PHE A 340 3.74 -20.04 26.62
C PHE A 340 4.04 -19.53 28.03
N GLU A 341 3.02 -19.30 28.86
CA GLU A 341 3.17 -18.91 30.26
C GLU A 341 4.00 -19.90 31.10
N LYS A 342 3.99 -21.20 30.75
CA LYS A 342 4.82 -22.22 31.42
C LYS A 342 6.33 -21.99 31.23
N LYS A 343 6.72 -21.26 30.19
CA LYS A 343 8.13 -20.94 29.87
C LYS A 343 8.62 -19.65 30.54
N LEU A 344 7.74 -18.93 31.22
CA LEU A 344 8.04 -17.64 31.85
C LEU A 344 8.30 -17.80 33.36
N SER A 345 9.17 -16.95 33.90
CA SER A 345 9.34 -16.80 35.34
C SER A 345 8.11 -16.14 35.99
N ASP A 346 7.94 -16.27 37.30
CA ASP A 346 6.78 -15.68 38.00
C ASP A 346 6.70 -14.15 37.89
N LYS A 347 7.85 -13.48 37.75
CA LYS A 347 7.91 -12.03 37.51
C LYS A 347 7.43 -11.66 36.10
N GLU A 348 7.65 -12.53 35.12
CA GLU A 348 7.24 -12.34 33.72
C GLU A 348 5.77 -12.70 33.52
N LYS A 349 5.28 -13.79 34.13
CA LYS A 349 3.85 -14.18 34.13
C LYS A 349 2.95 -13.03 34.57
N LYS A 350 3.35 -12.28 35.61
CA LYS A 350 2.60 -11.11 36.11
C LYS A 350 2.40 -10.02 35.06
N VAL A 351 3.34 -9.86 34.13
CA VAL A 351 3.28 -8.78 33.12
C VAL A 351 2.88 -9.27 31.73
N PHE A 352 2.81 -10.60 31.53
CA PHE A 352 2.52 -11.21 30.24
C PHE A 352 1.15 -10.83 29.63
N PRO A 353 0.04 -10.73 30.39
CA PRO A 353 -1.23 -10.28 29.83
C PRO A 353 -1.16 -8.85 29.24
N TYR A 354 -0.45 -7.94 29.91
CA TYR A 354 -0.24 -6.57 29.44
C TYR A 354 0.70 -6.52 28.24
N PHE A 355 1.69 -7.42 28.19
CA PHE A 355 2.56 -7.59 27.03
C PHE A 355 1.77 -8.06 25.80
N LEU A 356 0.91 -9.07 25.94
CA LEU A 356 0.06 -9.54 24.85
C LEU A 356 -0.90 -8.46 24.36
N LYS A 357 -1.51 -7.71 25.30
CA LYS A 357 -2.35 -6.56 24.95
C LYS A 357 -1.54 -5.55 24.14
N LYS A 358 -0.34 -5.19 24.60
CA LYS A 358 0.52 -4.24 23.88
C LYS A 358 0.92 -4.73 22.48
N LEU A 359 1.24 -6.01 22.30
CA LEU A 359 1.54 -6.55 20.97
C LEU A 359 0.32 -6.54 20.03
N ARG A 360 -0.88 -6.75 20.58
CA ARG A 360 -2.13 -6.60 19.81
C ARG A 360 -2.38 -5.15 19.42
N ASP A 361 -2.26 -4.23 20.36
CA ASP A 361 -2.48 -2.79 20.12
C ASP A 361 -1.48 -2.22 19.08
N LEU A 362 -0.37 -2.93 18.83
CA LEU A 362 0.64 -2.59 17.83
C LEU A 362 0.47 -3.34 16.49
N ASP A 363 -0.58 -4.15 16.34
CA ASP A 363 -0.85 -5.06 15.21
C ASP A 363 0.31 -6.02 14.91
N ILE A 364 0.89 -6.62 15.95
CA ILE A 364 1.94 -7.64 15.81
C ILE A 364 1.36 -9.05 15.91
N ILE A 365 0.37 -9.21 16.79
CA ILE A 365 -0.35 -10.47 17.00
C ILE A 365 -1.85 -10.19 17.06
N GLU A 366 -2.63 -11.22 16.77
CA GLU A 366 -4.09 -11.22 16.94
C GLU A 366 -4.55 -12.51 17.63
N GLN A 367 -5.78 -12.51 18.12
CA GLN A 367 -6.38 -13.71 18.68
C GLN A 367 -6.84 -14.63 17.55
N ASP A 368 -6.52 -15.91 17.68
CA ASP A 368 -6.97 -16.94 16.74
C ASP A 368 -8.15 -17.67 17.38
N LEU A 369 -9.37 -17.23 17.05
CA LEU A 369 -10.59 -17.79 17.63
C LEU A 369 -10.88 -19.21 17.12
N GLU A 370 -10.43 -19.55 15.90
CA GLU A 370 -10.61 -20.86 15.29
C GLU A 370 -9.81 -21.94 16.03
N ARG A 371 -8.61 -21.59 16.49
CA ARG A 371 -7.76 -22.48 17.30
C ARG A 371 -8.13 -22.52 18.79
N GLY A 372 -9.21 -21.83 19.17
CA GLY A 372 -9.79 -21.89 20.51
C GLY A 372 -9.20 -20.88 21.50
N ARG A 373 -9.65 -21.01 22.75
CA ARG A 373 -9.43 -20.00 23.78
C ARG A 373 -7.93 -19.82 24.10
N GLY A 374 -7.47 -18.59 24.01
CA GLY A 374 -6.09 -18.23 24.35
C GLY A 374 -5.07 -18.54 23.26
N ALA A 375 -5.51 -18.94 22.06
CA ALA A 375 -4.65 -19.01 20.89
C ALA A 375 -4.41 -17.62 20.29
N TYR A 376 -3.17 -17.40 19.88
CA TYR A 376 -2.71 -16.19 19.22
C TYR A 376 -1.96 -16.56 17.96
N ARG A 377 -1.99 -15.66 16.97
CA ARG A 377 -1.15 -15.75 15.78
C ARG A 377 -0.46 -14.44 15.48
N PHE A 378 0.74 -14.52 14.92
CA PHE A 378 1.38 -13.35 14.32
C PHE A 378 0.65 -12.96 13.04
N VAL A 379 0.45 -11.65 12.86
CA VAL A 379 -0.21 -11.12 11.66
C VAL A 379 0.61 -11.39 10.38
N ASN A 380 1.92 -11.60 10.55
CA ASN A 380 2.91 -11.80 9.50
C ASN A 380 3.80 -13.03 9.82
N GLU A 381 3.93 -13.93 8.85
CA GLU A 381 4.68 -15.21 8.94
C GLU A 381 6.16 -15.04 9.29
N ILE A 382 6.77 -13.91 8.93
CA ILE A 382 8.21 -13.67 9.15
C ILE A 382 8.52 -12.96 10.48
N TYR A 383 7.51 -12.48 11.22
CA TYR A 383 7.75 -11.87 12.54
C TYR A 383 8.36 -12.85 13.56
N PRO A 384 7.89 -14.10 13.71
CA PRO A 384 8.55 -15.09 14.57
C PRO A 384 10.03 -15.29 14.21
N ILE A 385 10.36 -15.30 12.92
CA ILE A 385 11.73 -15.48 12.42
C ILE A 385 12.59 -14.31 12.85
N TYR A 386 12.10 -13.08 12.67
CA TYR A 386 12.85 -11.90 13.08
C TYR A 386 13.05 -11.82 14.61
N ILE A 387 12.03 -12.20 15.39
CA ILE A 387 12.15 -12.26 16.87
C ILE A 387 13.19 -13.30 17.28
N TRP A 388 13.25 -14.44 16.60
CA TRP A 388 14.31 -15.44 16.78
C TRP A 388 15.69 -14.87 16.43
N ILE A 389 15.85 -14.20 15.28
CA ILE A 389 17.12 -13.56 14.88
C ILE A 389 17.63 -12.58 15.93
N GLU A 390 16.77 -11.72 16.46
CA GLU A 390 17.14 -10.78 17.52
C GLU A 390 17.49 -11.48 18.84
N SER A 391 16.91 -12.64 19.10
CA SER A 391 17.21 -13.46 20.28
C SER A 391 18.59 -14.11 20.18
N GLU A 392 18.94 -14.64 19.01
CA GLU A 392 20.28 -15.22 18.76
C GLU A 392 21.37 -14.13 18.78
N ARG A 393 21.15 -12.98 18.13
CA ARG A 393 22.07 -11.83 18.20
C ARG A 393 22.38 -11.39 19.63
N PHE A 394 21.39 -11.50 20.52
CA PHE A 394 21.60 -11.17 21.93
C PHE A 394 22.44 -12.23 22.65
N LYS A 395 22.24 -13.52 22.36
CA LYS A 395 23.08 -14.61 22.90
C LYS A 395 24.53 -14.44 22.47
N ASP A 396 24.79 -14.18 21.19
CA ASP A 396 26.14 -13.99 20.66
C ASP A 396 26.86 -12.82 21.33
N LYS A 397 26.15 -11.71 21.56
CA LYS A 397 26.69 -10.55 22.30
C LYS A 397 27.03 -10.87 23.75
N LEU A 398 26.32 -11.79 24.40
CA LEU A 398 26.65 -12.24 25.75
C LEU A 398 27.85 -13.19 25.73
N ALA A 399 27.87 -14.16 24.81
CA ALA A 399 29.00 -15.07 24.65
C ALA A 399 30.31 -14.32 24.40
N ASN A 400 30.30 -13.31 23.51
CA ASN A 400 31.48 -12.49 23.19
C ASN A 400 31.88 -11.52 24.32
N LYS A 401 30.99 -11.22 25.28
CA LYS A 401 31.34 -10.43 26.48
C LYS A 401 32.06 -11.24 27.55
N HIS A 402 31.99 -12.57 27.48
CA HIS A 402 32.65 -13.47 28.42
C HIS A 402 34.03 -13.94 27.92
N ILE A 403 34.50 -13.45 26.76
CA ILE A 403 35.78 -13.80 26.12
C ILE A 403 36.80 -12.63 26.22
N ILE A 404 36.48 -11.54 26.92
CA ILE A 404 37.38 -10.39 27.13
C ILE A 404 37.75 -10.29 28.60
#